data_AF-A0A918TGN4-F1
#
_entry.id   AF-A0A918TGN4-F1
#
_cell.length_a   1.000
_cell.length_b   1.000
_cell.length_c   1.000
_cell.angle_alpha   90.00
_cell.angle_beta   90.00
_cell.angle_gamma   90.00
#
_symmetry.space_group_name_H-M   'P 1'
#
loop_
_entity.id
_entity.type
_entity.pdbx_description
1 polymer ?
#
loop_
_entity_poly.entity_id
_entity_poly.type
_entity_poly.pdbx_seq_one_letter_code
_entity_poly.pdbx_strand_id
1 'polypeptide(L)'
;MRAAADRKQKPVWALWANPIFRRYCKSRLRPKGLGVMLMMTLIVTGFAFALARAIALHELDPIDAARIPVIPILVIQGIILFFLGTGQVAGGMTAEGDEGVIDYQRLAPMSPLAKTFGYLFGLPIREYVLFLSTLPFTIWSFWEGQIPLFVAGQLYGGVLSSVILYHLTGLVAGTVLKNRRWAFLVSMGAIFFLYTVVPQIAKFGLVYFKYLTLYPIFEESLPYLVPQDAGAVVETAQRLLPPARFFNLNLPQAVFTLLSQGVFSLAAVVMVWRRWKLSESHLLGKVWSVALFAWIQILLLGNALPLIAGGDLFPSRNLGGMFNRFVDPIWEPEAMEAVLMAGVYGVVTLTLLLILLVVITPEYDTQVRGWRRVHKLGQKRLPFFGDSSSSFWWAGVMILLGTIGWFVFTKNIIESHWFFGEVKVFSAVAFALSLVTAGFGWQAILEWKGRRAGTLVFILLGVVPILIGVVMAVSNEALRVPAIWIGSISPLAGPVLAAINEVSIADFPRDVERAAPPAFWFWQCLLLFGAVRLIAASRQQKKALREVSVQ
;
A
#
# COMPACT_ATOMS: atom_id res chain seq x y z
N MET A 1 12.15 -32.94 37.23
CA MET A 1 11.88 -31.83 36.27
C MET A 1 11.21 -32.27 34.95
N ARG A 2 10.44 -33.37 34.91
CA ARG A 2 9.69 -33.83 33.72
C ARG A 2 8.19 -33.46 33.74
N ALA A 3 7.74 -32.62 34.68
CA ALA A 3 6.33 -32.27 34.86
C ALA A 3 5.89 -30.96 34.16
N ALA A 4 6.80 -30.27 33.45
CA ALA A 4 6.45 -29.05 32.70
C ALA A 4 6.11 -29.30 31.22
N ALA A 5 6.16 -30.57 30.78
CA ALA A 5 6.14 -30.93 29.36
C ALA A 5 4.73 -31.05 28.74
N ASP A 6 3.63 -30.81 29.48
CA ASP A 6 2.28 -31.06 28.95
C ASP A 6 1.26 -29.93 29.17
N ARG A 7 1.71 -28.67 29.27
CA ARG A 7 0.80 -27.56 28.95
C ARG A 7 0.72 -27.45 27.43
N LYS A 8 -0.15 -28.25 26.81
CA LYS A 8 -0.54 -28.09 25.40
C LYS A 8 -0.72 -26.60 25.13
N GLN A 9 0.15 -26.03 24.29
CA GLN A 9 0.00 -24.64 23.85
C GLN A 9 -1.41 -24.50 23.30
N LYS A 10 -2.20 -23.60 23.89
CA LYS A 10 -3.58 -23.42 23.48
C LYS A 10 -3.59 -23.00 22.01
N PRO A 11 -4.52 -23.53 21.20
CA PRO A 11 -4.55 -23.23 19.79
C PRO A 11 -4.81 -21.74 19.57
N VAL A 12 -4.27 -21.20 18.48
CA VAL A 12 -4.30 -19.76 18.16
C VAL A 12 -5.74 -19.22 18.10
N TRP A 13 -6.70 -20.04 17.68
CA TRP A 13 -8.12 -19.67 17.59
C TRP A 13 -8.81 -19.50 18.94
N ALA A 14 -8.27 -20.05 20.04
CA ALA A 14 -8.85 -19.94 21.38
C ALA A 14 -8.52 -18.58 22.03
N LEU A 15 -8.94 -17.49 21.38
CA LEU A 15 -8.60 -16.12 21.76
C LEU A 15 -9.04 -15.77 23.19
N TRP A 16 -10.19 -16.28 23.63
CA TRP A 16 -10.69 -16.09 25.01
C TRP A 16 -9.75 -16.66 26.08
N ALA A 17 -8.93 -17.65 25.72
CA ALA A 17 -7.94 -18.26 26.60
C ALA A 17 -6.56 -17.60 26.50
N ASN A 18 -6.38 -16.65 25.59
CA ASN A 18 -5.13 -15.93 25.37
C ASN A 18 -4.90 -14.90 26.49
N PRO A 19 -3.79 -14.97 27.24
CA PRO A 19 -3.55 -14.08 28.37
C PRO A 19 -3.37 -12.62 27.96
N ILE A 20 -2.81 -12.34 26.77
CA ILE A 20 -2.66 -10.98 26.24
C ILE A 20 -4.04 -10.37 25.99
N PHE A 21 -4.91 -11.11 25.28
CA PHE A 21 -6.27 -10.67 25.01
C PHE A 21 -7.06 -10.41 26.31
N ARG A 22 -7.00 -11.34 27.27
CA ARG A 22 -7.67 -11.19 28.57
C ARG A 22 -7.15 -10.01 29.38
N ARG A 23 -5.84 -9.74 29.35
CA ARG A 23 -5.25 -8.56 30.00
C ARG A 23 -5.87 -7.29 29.44
N TYR A 24 -5.97 -7.17 28.12
CA TYR A 24 -6.58 -6.00 27.49
C TYR A 24 -8.08 -5.88 27.72
N CYS A 25 -8.83 -7.00 27.71
CA CYS A 25 -10.23 -6.97 28.10
C CYS A 25 -10.39 -6.36 29.51
N LYS A 26 -9.59 -6.82 30.49
CA LYS A 26 -9.65 -6.33 31.87
C LYS A 26 -9.20 -4.87 32.02
N SER A 27 -8.21 -4.42 31.25
CA SER A 27 -7.68 -3.06 31.37
C SER A 27 -8.51 -2.03 30.60
N ARG A 28 -9.01 -2.39 29.41
CA ARG A 28 -9.67 -1.48 28.46
C ARG A 28 -11.20 -1.47 28.60
N LEU A 29 -11.82 -2.55 29.06
CA LEU A 29 -13.27 -2.65 29.25
C LEU A 29 -13.72 -2.33 30.68
N ARG A 30 -12.95 -1.52 31.42
CA ARG A 30 -13.33 -1.09 32.77
C ARG A 30 -14.62 -0.25 32.71
N PRO A 31 -15.63 -0.51 33.55
CA PRO A 31 -16.95 0.12 33.45
C PRO A 31 -16.91 1.65 33.36
N LYS A 32 -16.09 2.31 34.19
CA LYS A 32 -15.99 3.78 34.21
C LYS A 32 -15.51 4.36 32.87
N GLY A 33 -14.44 3.80 32.31
CA GLY A 33 -13.86 4.30 31.06
C GLY A 33 -14.64 3.88 29.82
N LEU A 34 -15.19 2.67 29.84
CA LEU A 34 -16.02 2.16 28.74
C LEU A 34 -17.39 2.86 28.67
N GLY A 35 -18.03 3.11 29.82
CA GLY A 35 -19.37 3.70 29.89
C GLY A 35 -19.45 5.08 29.23
N VAL A 36 -18.48 5.97 29.49
CA VAL A 36 -18.43 7.30 28.86
C VAL A 36 -18.28 7.19 27.34
N MET A 37 -17.38 6.32 26.87
CA MET A 37 -17.16 6.14 25.43
C MET A 37 -18.37 5.52 24.74
N LEU A 38 -19.02 4.52 25.37
CA LEU A 38 -20.26 3.94 24.87
C LEU A 38 -21.37 4.97 24.76
N MET A 39 -21.55 5.80 25.80
CA MET A 39 -22.54 6.86 25.80
C MET A 39 -22.29 7.85 24.65
N MET A 40 -21.06 8.31 24.48
CA MET A 40 -20.70 9.19 23.36
C MET A 40 -20.95 8.53 22.00
N THR A 41 -20.54 7.27 21.82
CA THR A 41 -20.76 6.54 20.57
C THR A 41 -22.25 6.37 20.28
N LEU A 42 -23.05 5.95 21.25
CA LEU A 42 -24.50 5.78 21.08
C LEU A 42 -25.23 7.09 20.80
N ILE A 43 -24.84 8.20 21.45
CA ILE A 43 -25.41 9.53 21.18
C ILE A 43 -25.10 9.95 19.74
N VAL A 44 -23.83 9.87 19.31
CA VAL A 44 -23.43 10.30 17.96
C VAL A 44 -24.07 9.42 16.89
N THR A 45 -24.04 8.10 17.06
CA THR A 45 -24.64 7.17 16.10
C THR A 45 -26.17 7.27 16.10
N GLY A 46 -26.80 7.35 17.26
CA GLY A 46 -28.25 7.52 17.38
C GLY A 46 -28.74 8.84 16.78
N PHE A 47 -28.00 9.93 17.00
CA PHE A 47 -28.26 11.22 16.36
C PHE A 47 -28.13 11.14 14.84
N ALA A 48 -27.04 10.58 14.32
CA ALA A 48 -26.84 10.42 12.88
C ALA A 48 -27.93 9.56 12.24
N PHE A 49 -28.31 8.46 12.90
CA PHE A 49 -29.41 7.60 12.48
C PHE A 49 -30.74 8.35 12.42
N ALA A 50 -31.12 8.99 13.53
CA ALA A 50 -32.40 9.68 13.66
C ALA A 50 -32.50 10.88 12.70
N LEU A 51 -31.43 11.66 12.58
CA LEU A 51 -31.38 12.82 11.68
C LEU A 51 -31.51 12.39 10.21
N ALA A 52 -30.68 11.45 9.77
CA ALA A 52 -30.69 10.97 8.38
C ALA A 52 -32.06 10.38 8.00
N ARG A 53 -32.64 9.59 8.88
CA ARG A 53 -33.98 9.01 8.68
C ARG A 53 -35.07 10.08 8.69
N ALA A 54 -35.03 11.02 9.64
CA ALA A 54 -36.03 12.08 9.75
C ALA A 54 -36.04 12.96 8.50
N ILE A 55 -34.87 13.36 8.00
CA ILE A 55 -34.76 14.11 6.73
C ILE A 55 -35.37 13.31 5.59
N ALA A 56 -34.99 12.03 5.46
CA ALA A 56 -35.46 11.18 4.38
C ALA A 56 -36.99 10.95 4.40
N LEU A 57 -37.60 10.80 5.59
CA LEU A 57 -39.05 10.61 5.74
C LEU A 57 -39.89 11.81 5.28
N HIS A 58 -39.30 12.99 5.06
CA HIS A 58 -40.06 14.13 4.52
C HIS A 58 -40.39 13.96 3.03
N GLU A 59 -39.55 13.23 2.29
CA GLU A 59 -39.62 13.17 0.82
C GLU A 59 -39.72 11.73 0.28
N LEU A 60 -39.39 10.72 1.10
CA LEU A 60 -39.28 9.33 0.69
C LEU A 60 -40.20 8.43 1.51
N ASP A 61 -40.60 7.31 0.90
CA ASP A 61 -41.35 6.27 1.58
C ASP A 61 -40.56 5.66 2.74
N PRO A 62 -41.24 5.09 3.77
CA PRO A 62 -40.58 4.58 4.97
C PRO A 62 -39.46 3.57 4.72
N ILE A 63 -39.60 2.71 3.69
CA ILE A 63 -38.60 1.72 3.30
C ILE A 63 -37.34 2.43 2.79
N ASP A 64 -37.48 3.37 1.85
CA ASP A 64 -36.34 4.09 1.28
C ASP A 64 -35.68 5.02 2.28
N ALA A 65 -36.48 5.66 3.14
CA ALA A 65 -35.97 6.46 4.25
C ALA A 65 -35.17 5.63 5.26
N ALA A 66 -35.47 4.34 5.42
CA ALA A 66 -34.71 3.44 6.30
C ALA A 66 -33.34 3.03 5.76
N ARG A 67 -33.08 3.19 4.45
CA ARG A 67 -31.79 2.88 3.80
C ARG A 67 -30.75 3.97 4.01
N ILE A 68 -31.17 5.24 3.96
CA ILE A 68 -30.29 6.42 4.05
C ILE A 68 -29.35 6.40 5.27
N PRO A 69 -29.77 6.03 6.50
CA PRO A 69 -28.90 6.01 7.66
C PRO A 69 -27.70 5.06 7.59
N VAL A 70 -27.72 4.05 6.71
CA VAL A 70 -26.62 3.06 6.61
C VAL A 70 -25.29 3.75 6.33
N ILE A 71 -25.26 4.70 5.39
CA ILE A 71 -24.03 5.37 4.95
C ILE A 71 -23.36 6.15 6.09
N PRO A 72 -24.02 7.10 6.78
CA PRO A 72 -23.38 7.82 7.88
C PRO A 72 -23.01 6.89 9.06
N ILE A 73 -23.79 5.84 9.34
CA ILE A 73 -23.41 4.86 10.37
C ILE A 73 -22.14 4.10 9.96
N LEU A 74 -22.03 3.68 8.70
CA LEU A 74 -20.84 3.00 8.17
C LEU A 74 -19.60 3.90 8.26
N VAL A 75 -19.74 5.20 8.02
CA VAL A 75 -18.66 6.19 8.21
C VAL A 75 -18.22 6.24 9.68
N ILE A 76 -19.17 6.31 10.63
CA ILE A 76 -18.86 6.30 12.07
C ILE A 76 -18.16 4.99 12.47
N GLN A 77 -18.65 3.85 11.98
CA GLN A 77 -18.03 2.54 12.20
C GLN A 77 -16.61 2.48 11.62
N GLY A 78 -16.40 3.04 10.44
CA GLY A 78 -15.08 3.20 9.82
C GLY A 78 -14.14 4.07 10.64
N ILE A 79 -14.61 5.19 11.21
CA ILE A 79 -13.81 6.03 12.12
C ILE A 79 -13.40 5.24 13.36
N ILE A 80 -14.34 4.51 13.97
CA ILE A 80 -14.07 3.72 15.18
C ILE A 80 -13.05 2.62 14.90
N LEU A 81 -13.26 1.79 13.89
CA LEU A 81 -12.40 0.66 13.64
C LEU A 81 -11.17 1.05 12.82
N PHE A 82 -11.33 1.65 11.65
CA PHE A 82 -10.18 1.92 10.77
C PHE A 82 -9.22 2.91 11.41
N PHE A 83 -9.70 4.06 11.90
CA PHE A 83 -8.83 5.10 12.44
C PHE A 83 -8.46 4.87 13.90
N LEU A 84 -9.44 4.88 14.81
CA LEU A 84 -9.16 4.78 16.24
C LEU A 84 -8.55 3.41 16.59
N GLY A 85 -9.14 2.32 16.11
CA GLY A 85 -8.64 0.95 16.32
C GLY A 85 -7.19 0.79 15.91
N THR A 86 -6.84 1.17 14.68
CA THR A 86 -5.46 1.06 14.17
C THR A 86 -4.47 1.93 14.96
N GLY A 87 -4.88 3.17 15.32
CA GLY A 87 -4.07 4.03 16.19
C GLY A 87 -3.80 3.38 17.55
N GLN A 88 -4.83 2.78 18.18
CA GLN A 88 -4.67 2.09 19.47
C GLN A 88 -3.75 0.86 19.36
N VAL A 89 -3.81 0.14 18.24
CA VAL A 89 -2.91 -0.99 17.99
C VAL A 89 -1.46 -0.52 17.88
N ALA A 90 -1.18 0.50 17.08
CA ALA A 90 0.19 1.02 16.93
C ALA A 90 0.73 1.68 18.21
N GLY A 91 -0.07 2.54 18.83
CA GLY A 91 0.28 3.24 20.06
C GLY A 91 0.37 2.31 21.28
N GLY A 92 -0.41 1.23 21.33
CA GLY A 92 -0.34 0.25 22.40
C GLY A 92 0.82 -0.71 22.24
N MET A 93 1.15 -1.14 21.01
CA MET A 93 2.33 -1.97 20.76
C MET A 93 3.63 -1.23 21.11
N THR A 94 3.72 0.06 20.80
CA THR A 94 4.87 0.90 21.22
C THR A 94 4.94 1.07 22.73
N ALA A 95 3.81 1.32 23.40
CA ALA A 95 3.77 1.40 24.87
C ALA A 95 4.29 0.11 25.53
N GLU A 96 3.93 -1.07 25.00
CA GLU A 96 4.44 -2.35 25.49
C GLU A 96 5.95 -2.50 25.27
N GLY A 97 6.48 -1.89 24.23
CA GLY A 97 7.92 -1.80 23.99
C GLY A 97 8.61 -0.89 25.00
N ASP A 98 8.06 0.30 25.24
CA ASP A 98 8.59 1.28 26.19
C ASP A 98 8.57 0.77 27.63
N GLU A 99 7.54 0.00 28.00
CA GLU A 99 7.40 -0.65 29.31
C GLU A 99 8.24 -1.93 29.45
N GLY A 100 8.96 -2.36 28.40
CA GLY A 100 9.76 -3.59 28.40
C GLY A 100 8.93 -4.89 28.40
N VAL A 101 7.61 -4.79 28.23
CA VAL A 101 6.69 -5.93 28.27
C VAL A 101 6.89 -6.85 27.07
N ILE A 102 7.27 -6.32 25.91
CA ILE A 102 7.55 -7.14 24.71
C ILE A 102 8.62 -8.21 25.00
N ASP A 103 9.69 -7.86 25.72
CA ASP A 103 10.77 -8.79 26.03
C ASP A 103 10.33 -9.86 27.03
N TYR A 104 9.54 -9.48 28.03
CA TYR A 104 8.89 -10.45 28.91
C TYR A 104 7.97 -11.40 28.13
N GLN A 105 7.16 -10.86 27.22
CA GLN A 105 6.24 -11.65 26.41
C GLN A 105 6.98 -12.59 25.46
N ARG A 106 8.21 -12.29 25.03
CA ARG A 106 9.03 -13.23 24.24
C ARG A 106 9.34 -14.52 25.00
N LEU A 107 9.56 -14.43 26.32
CA LEU A 107 9.83 -15.57 27.21
C LEU A 107 8.57 -16.38 27.54
N ALA A 108 7.38 -15.79 27.40
CA ALA A 108 6.13 -16.49 27.66
C ALA A 108 5.95 -17.69 26.71
N PRO A 109 5.46 -18.85 27.20
CA PRO A 109 5.31 -20.10 26.45
C PRO A 109 4.10 -20.04 25.49
N MET A 110 4.12 -19.08 24.58
CA MET A 110 3.12 -18.85 23.55
C MET A 110 3.80 -18.80 22.19
N SER A 111 3.15 -19.36 21.17
CA SER A 111 3.63 -19.23 19.80
C SER A 111 3.60 -17.75 19.36
N PRO A 112 4.51 -17.33 18.46
CA PRO A 112 4.47 -15.98 17.89
C PRO A 112 3.12 -15.59 17.29
N LEU A 113 2.43 -16.53 16.63
CA LEU A 113 1.10 -16.28 16.08
C LEU A 113 0.05 -16.04 17.18
N ALA A 114 0.07 -16.81 18.27
CA ALA A 114 -0.82 -16.56 19.40
C ALA A 114 -0.56 -15.16 20.02
N LYS A 115 0.69 -14.70 20.06
CA LYS A 115 1.01 -13.33 20.49
C LYS A 115 0.44 -12.29 19.51
N THR A 116 0.68 -12.46 18.21
CA THR A 116 0.13 -11.58 17.17
C THR A 116 -1.39 -11.45 17.27
N PHE A 117 -2.14 -12.56 17.35
CA PHE A 117 -3.60 -12.55 17.48
C PHE A 117 -4.06 -11.93 18.80
N GLY A 118 -3.34 -12.21 19.90
CA GLY A 118 -3.64 -11.61 21.20
C GLY A 118 -3.55 -10.08 21.19
N TYR A 119 -2.53 -9.52 20.54
CA TYR A 119 -2.38 -8.07 20.38
C TYR A 119 -3.32 -7.49 19.32
N LEU A 120 -3.50 -8.17 18.19
CA LEU A 120 -4.37 -7.75 17.08
C LEU A 120 -5.80 -7.45 17.56
N PHE A 121 -6.37 -8.37 18.35
CA PHE A 121 -7.73 -8.23 18.87
C PHE A 121 -7.79 -7.60 20.26
N GLY A 122 -6.72 -7.73 21.06
CA GLY A 122 -6.68 -7.21 22.42
C GLY A 122 -6.52 -5.71 22.49
N LEU A 123 -5.58 -5.14 21.73
CA LEU A 123 -5.26 -3.71 21.79
C LEU A 123 -6.47 -2.80 21.50
N PRO A 124 -7.26 -3.06 20.44
CA PRO A 124 -8.43 -2.26 20.10
C PRO A 124 -9.73 -2.88 20.62
N ILE A 125 -9.69 -3.69 21.69
CA ILE A 125 -10.90 -4.39 22.20
C ILE A 125 -12.05 -3.45 22.55
N ARG A 126 -11.73 -2.25 23.06
CA ARG A 126 -12.73 -1.23 23.35
C ARG A 126 -13.39 -0.77 22.05
N GLU A 127 -12.60 -0.49 21.02
CA GLU A 127 -13.07 -0.04 19.72
C GLU A 127 -13.97 -1.10 19.04
N TYR A 128 -13.67 -2.40 19.21
CA TYR A 128 -14.60 -3.46 18.81
C TYR A 128 -15.93 -3.41 19.57
N VAL A 129 -15.92 -3.18 20.88
CA VAL A 129 -17.16 -3.06 21.68
C VAL A 129 -17.96 -1.81 21.28
N LEU A 130 -17.29 -0.68 21.02
CA LEU A 130 -17.94 0.53 20.51
C LEU A 130 -18.59 0.26 19.15
N PHE A 131 -17.89 -0.39 18.22
CA PHE A 131 -18.46 -0.80 16.95
C PHE A 131 -19.69 -1.69 17.12
N LEU A 132 -19.61 -2.75 17.95
CA LEU A 132 -20.74 -3.65 18.20
C LEU A 132 -21.96 -2.91 18.73
N SER A 133 -21.76 -1.88 19.55
CA SER A 133 -22.86 -1.04 20.08
C SER A 133 -23.59 -0.22 19.01
N THR A 134 -22.98 -0.01 17.84
CA THR A 134 -23.60 0.69 16.70
C THR A 134 -24.42 -0.23 15.79
N LEU A 135 -24.18 -1.55 15.84
CA LEU A 135 -24.84 -2.51 14.96
C LEU A 135 -26.36 -2.54 15.07
N PRO A 136 -27.01 -2.34 16.24
CA PRO A 136 -28.47 -2.32 16.31
C PRO A 136 -29.10 -1.30 15.34
N PHE A 137 -28.48 -0.13 15.15
CA PHE A 137 -28.97 0.88 14.21
C PHE A 137 -28.84 0.41 12.74
N THR A 138 -27.71 -0.20 12.37
CA THR A 138 -27.52 -0.72 11.01
C THR A 138 -28.42 -1.93 10.74
N ILE A 139 -28.56 -2.84 11.71
CA ILE A 139 -29.44 -4.01 11.60
C ILE A 139 -30.88 -3.55 11.38
N TRP A 140 -31.34 -2.54 12.13
CA TRP A 140 -32.65 -1.94 11.92
C TRP A 140 -32.80 -1.38 10.50
N SER A 141 -31.84 -0.57 10.04
CA SER A 141 -31.86 -0.02 8.67
C SER A 141 -31.84 -1.09 7.58
N PHE A 142 -31.10 -2.19 7.76
CA PHE A 142 -31.08 -3.29 6.81
C PHE A 142 -32.41 -4.03 6.76
N TRP A 143 -33.01 -4.25 7.93
CA TRP A 143 -34.29 -4.95 8.03
C TRP A 143 -35.44 -4.11 7.45
N GLU A 144 -35.62 -2.88 7.94
CA GLU A 144 -36.70 -2.00 7.51
C GLU A 144 -36.51 -1.49 6.07
N GLY A 145 -35.26 -1.21 5.67
CA GLY A 145 -34.92 -0.80 4.32
C GLY A 145 -34.97 -1.94 3.28
N GLN A 146 -35.29 -3.16 3.73
CA GLN A 146 -35.33 -4.37 2.89
C GLN A 146 -34.02 -4.58 2.09
N ILE A 147 -32.88 -4.30 2.73
CA ILE A 147 -31.57 -4.46 2.11
C ILE A 147 -31.21 -5.95 2.09
N PRO A 148 -30.86 -6.54 0.93
CA PRO A 148 -30.57 -7.96 0.85
C PRO A 148 -29.43 -8.38 1.79
N LEU A 149 -29.59 -9.52 2.47
CA LEU A 149 -28.60 -10.00 3.46
C LEU A 149 -27.22 -10.26 2.84
N PHE A 150 -27.15 -10.61 1.55
CA PHE A 150 -25.87 -10.80 0.88
C PHE A 150 -25.08 -9.48 0.77
N VAL A 151 -25.75 -8.33 0.58
CA VAL A 151 -25.13 -7.00 0.54
C VAL A 151 -24.55 -6.66 1.91
N ALA A 152 -25.32 -6.91 2.97
CA ALA A 152 -24.85 -6.79 4.34
C ALA A 152 -23.60 -7.66 4.60
N GLY A 153 -23.63 -8.92 4.14
CA GLY A 153 -22.51 -9.85 4.25
C GLY A 153 -21.26 -9.39 3.49
N GLN A 154 -21.41 -8.86 2.27
CA GLN A 154 -20.31 -8.33 1.48
C GLN A 154 -19.70 -7.08 2.11
N LEU A 155 -20.53 -6.10 2.50
CA LEU A 155 -20.09 -4.88 3.16
C LEU A 155 -19.34 -5.18 4.45
N TYR A 156 -19.93 -5.95 5.36
CA TYR A 156 -19.29 -6.23 6.64
C TYR A 156 -18.12 -7.23 6.51
N GLY A 157 -18.14 -8.14 5.54
CA GLY A 157 -16.97 -8.94 5.18
C GLY A 157 -15.80 -8.05 4.74
N GLY A 158 -16.08 -7.06 3.89
CA GLY A 158 -15.15 -6.02 3.48
C GLY A 158 -14.61 -5.18 4.64
N VAL A 159 -15.51 -4.70 5.51
CA VAL A 159 -15.15 -3.94 6.73
C VAL A 159 -14.19 -4.76 7.58
N LEU A 160 -14.54 -6.01 7.92
CA LEU A 160 -13.72 -6.86 8.78
C LEU A 160 -12.35 -7.16 8.16
N SER A 161 -12.30 -7.41 6.85
CA SER A 161 -11.04 -7.60 6.13
C SER A 161 -10.15 -6.36 6.17
N SER A 162 -10.72 -5.16 5.92
CA SER A 162 -10.01 -3.89 6.04
C SER A 162 -9.52 -3.63 7.47
N VAL A 163 -10.34 -3.93 8.48
CA VAL A 163 -9.96 -3.84 9.90
C VAL A 163 -8.74 -4.69 10.20
N ILE A 164 -8.75 -5.95 9.77
CA ILE A 164 -7.62 -6.86 10.00
C ILE A 164 -6.36 -6.30 9.34
N LEU A 165 -6.43 -5.89 8.07
CA LEU A 165 -5.31 -5.32 7.34
C LEU A 165 -4.74 -4.07 8.04
N TYR A 166 -5.60 -3.14 8.43
CA TYR A 166 -5.17 -1.88 9.03
C TYR A 166 -4.61 -2.08 10.44
N HIS A 167 -5.24 -2.93 11.25
CA HIS A 167 -4.72 -3.24 12.59
C HIS A 167 -3.38 -3.97 12.51
N LEU A 168 -3.21 -4.90 11.56
CA LEU A 168 -1.91 -5.53 11.30
C LEU A 168 -0.86 -4.50 10.85
N THR A 169 -1.25 -3.54 10.02
CA THR A 169 -0.38 -2.42 9.64
C THR A 169 0.03 -1.60 10.87
N GLY A 170 -0.91 -1.34 11.78
CA GLY A 170 -0.64 -0.71 13.07
C GLY A 170 0.32 -1.53 13.95
N LEU A 171 0.19 -2.86 13.99
CA LEU A 171 1.13 -3.73 14.71
C LEU A 171 2.53 -3.64 14.12
N VAL A 172 2.65 -3.71 12.79
CA VAL A 172 3.93 -3.58 12.09
C VAL A 172 4.56 -2.23 12.41
N ALA A 173 3.80 -1.13 12.27
CA ALA A 173 4.26 0.21 12.60
C ALA A 173 4.72 0.31 14.07
N GLY A 174 3.97 -0.26 15.00
CA GLY A 174 4.31 -0.29 16.43
C GLY A 174 5.53 -1.15 16.77
N THR A 175 5.95 -2.07 15.90
CA THR A 175 7.21 -2.81 16.07
C THR A 175 8.43 -2.08 15.49
N VAL A 176 8.21 -1.11 14.61
CA VAL A 176 9.28 -0.39 13.89
C VAL A 176 9.55 0.96 14.52
N LEU A 177 8.49 1.67 14.90
CA LEU A 177 8.56 3.02 15.44
C LEU A 177 8.81 2.96 16.94
N LYS A 178 9.80 3.72 17.41
CA LYS A 178 10.16 3.78 18.84
C LYS A 178 9.30 4.74 19.63
N ASN A 179 8.70 5.74 18.97
CA ASN A 179 7.93 6.76 19.64
C ASN A 179 6.43 6.49 19.47
N ARG A 180 5.74 6.33 20.59
CA ARG A 180 4.30 6.09 20.66
C ARG A 180 3.45 7.10 19.88
N ARG A 181 3.75 8.39 19.99
CA ARG A 181 2.97 9.45 19.29
C ARG A 181 3.12 9.32 17.78
N TRP A 182 4.33 9.08 17.31
CA TRP A 182 4.60 8.89 15.88
C TRP A 182 4.02 7.57 15.36
N ALA A 183 4.06 6.49 16.14
CA ALA A 183 3.43 5.22 15.75
C ALA A 183 1.91 5.36 15.57
N PHE A 184 1.27 6.07 16.49
CA PHE A 184 -0.15 6.40 16.39
C PHE A 184 -0.45 7.26 15.15
N LEU A 185 0.24 8.40 14.98
CA LEU A 185 -0.01 9.35 13.90
C LEU A 185 0.32 8.78 12.51
N VAL A 186 1.44 8.08 12.35
CA VAL A 186 1.83 7.47 11.06
C VAL A 186 0.82 6.41 10.64
N SER A 187 0.33 5.59 11.58
CA SER A 187 -0.64 4.53 11.24
C SER A 187 -2.00 5.12 10.84
N MET A 188 -2.48 6.15 11.54
CA MET A 188 -3.70 6.86 11.13
C MET A 188 -3.50 7.64 9.83
N GLY A 189 -2.35 8.27 9.65
CA GLY A 189 -1.98 8.99 8.44
C GLY A 189 -1.93 8.07 7.21
N ALA A 190 -1.47 6.82 7.37
CA ALA A 190 -1.48 5.83 6.31
C ALA A 190 -2.92 5.48 5.85
N ILE A 191 -3.85 5.31 6.80
CA ILE A 191 -5.27 5.06 6.48
C ILE A 191 -5.91 6.30 5.86
N PHE A 192 -5.62 7.49 6.40
CA PHE A 192 -6.08 8.74 5.84
C PHE A 192 -5.64 8.89 4.39
N PHE A 193 -4.36 8.63 4.10
CA PHE A 193 -3.80 8.64 2.75
C PHE A 193 -4.52 7.64 1.83
N LEU A 194 -4.84 6.45 2.35
CA LEU A 194 -5.54 5.40 1.61
C LEU A 194 -6.98 5.80 1.23
N TYR A 195 -7.68 6.57 2.06
CA TYR A 195 -9.05 7.01 1.78
C TYR A 195 -9.16 8.38 1.10
N THR A 196 -8.08 9.17 1.05
CA THR A 196 -8.10 10.52 0.47
C THR A 196 -7.28 10.63 -0.81
N VAL A 197 -6.02 10.16 -0.79
CA VAL A 197 -5.08 10.34 -1.90
C VAL A 197 -5.19 9.20 -2.90
N VAL A 198 -5.27 7.95 -2.44
CA VAL A 198 -5.35 6.78 -3.33
C VAL A 198 -6.54 6.83 -4.29
N PRO A 199 -7.76 7.25 -3.89
CA PRO A 199 -8.86 7.40 -4.84
C PRO A 199 -8.57 8.40 -5.97
N GLN A 200 -7.77 9.45 -5.69
CA GLN A 200 -7.34 10.40 -6.73
C GLN A 200 -6.29 9.78 -7.65
N ILE A 201 -5.30 9.08 -7.08
CA ILE A 201 -4.26 8.40 -7.85
C ILE A 201 -4.86 7.29 -8.74
N ALA A 202 -5.92 6.63 -8.29
CA ALA A 202 -6.64 5.63 -9.07
C ALA A 202 -7.33 6.19 -10.33
N LYS A 203 -7.56 7.51 -10.42
CA LYS A 203 -8.02 8.16 -11.68
C LYS A 203 -6.93 8.15 -12.77
N PHE A 204 -5.67 7.92 -12.40
CA PHE A 204 -4.50 7.80 -13.27
C PHE A 204 -4.14 6.32 -13.52
N GLY A 205 -5.14 5.45 -13.64
CA GLY A 205 -4.94 4.03 -13.97
C GLY A 205 -4.42 3.11 -12.85
N LEU A 206 -4.10 3.67 -11.68
CA LEU A 206 -3.60 2.92 -10.52
C LEU A 206 -4.74 2.38 -9.64
N VAL A 207 -5.78 1.85 -10.30
CA VAL A 207 -7.04 1.40 -9.68
C VAL A 207 -6.83 0.32 -8.63
N TYR A 208 -5.78 -0.50 -8.79
CA TYR A 208 -5.48 -1.59 -7.85
C TYR A 208 -5.44 -1.14 -6.38
N PHE A 209 -4.89 0.04 -6.09
CA PHE A 209 -4.77 0.49 -4.70
C PHE A 209 -6.12 0.78 -4.02
N LYS A 210 -7.21 1.02 -4.78
CA LYS A 210 -8.56 1.13 -4.22
C LYS A 210 -8.99 -0.16 -3.51
N TYR A 211 -8.53 -1.32 -3.98
CA TYR A 211 -8.85 -2.62 -3.38
C TYR A 211 -8.18 -2.87 -2.02
N LEU A 212 -7.33 -1.96 -1.56
CA LEU A 212 -6.86 -1.95 -0.18
C LEU A 212 -7.87 -1.30 0.78
N THR A 213 -8.96 -0.72 0.26
CA THR A 213 -10.03 -0.06 1.02
C THR A 213 -11.35 -0.80 0.92
N LEU A 214 -12.35 -0.34 1.68
CA LEU A 214 -13.76 -0.76 1.54
C LEU A 214 -14.43 -0.20 0.28
N TYR A 215 -13.83 0.82 -0.35
CA TYR A 215 -14.46 1.62 -1.39
C TYR A 215 -15.03 0.82 -2.57
N PRO A 216 -14.35 -0.20 -3.13
CA PRO A 216 -14.91 -1.00 -4.24
C PRO A 216 -16.20 -1.76 -3.85
N ILE A 217 -16.21 -2.33 -2.64
CA ILE A 217 -17.38 -3.06 -2.12
C ILE A 217 -18.53 -2.09 -1.83
N PHE A 218 -18.20 -0.90 -1.33
CA PHE A 218 -19.19 0.15 -1.13
C PHE A 218 -19.81 0.60 -2.45
N GLU A 219 -19.02 0.82 -3.50
CA GLU A 219 -19.53 1.15 -4.84
C GLU A 219 -20.42 0.03 -5.41
N GLU A 220 -19.99 -1.23 -5.30
CA GLU A 220 -20.79 -2.41 -5.71
C GLU A 220 -22.11 -2.53 -4.93
N SER A 221 -22.12 -2.12 -3.66
CA SER A 221 -23.31 -2.20 -2.79
C SER A 221 -24.21 -0.97 -2.89
N LEU A 222 -23.73 0.14 -3.45
CA LEU A 222 -24.39 1.44 -3.43
C LEU A 222 -25.83 1.41 -3.95
N PRO A 223 -26.19 0.70 -5.04
CA PRO A 223 -27.58 0.61 -5.51
C PRO A 223 -28.59 0.18 -4.44
N TYR A 224 -28.16 -0.64 -3.50
CA TYR A 224 -29.01 -1.18 -2.43
C TYR A 224 -29.07 -0.28 -1.19
N LEU A 225 -28.14 0.67 -1.07
CA LEU A 225 -28.02 1.54 0.11
C LEU A 225 -28.74 2.89 -0.05
N VAL A 226 -29.09 3.24 -1.28
CA VAL A 226 -29.82 4.46 -1.63
C VAL A 226 -31.31 4.13 -1.89
N PRO A 227 -32.19 5.14 -2.04
CA PRO A 227 -33.60 4.93 -2.38
C PRO A 227 -33.75 4.10 -3.65
N GLN A 228 -34.81 3.31 -3.77
CA GLN A 228 -34.95 2.32 -4.85
C GLN A 228 -34.82 2.92 -6.26
N ASP A 229 -35.44 4.08 -6.49
CA ASP A 229 -35.38 4.76 -7.79
C ASP A 229 -33.95 5.21 -8.13
N ALA A 230 -33.28 5.85 -7.17
CA ALA A 230 -31.87 6.23 -7.32
C ALA A 230 -30.98 4.99 -7.47
N GLY A 231 -31.30 3.91 -6.76
CA GLY A 231 -30.59 2.64 -6.80
C GLY A 231 -30.66 2.00 -8.19
N ALA A 232 -31.84 1.98 -8.81
CA ALA A 232 -32.04 1.49 -10.17
C ALA A 232 -31.25 2.29 -11.20
N VAL A 233 -31.15 3.62 -11.03
CA VAL A 233 -30.30 4.47 -11.88
C VAL A 233 -28.82 4.11 -11.71
N VAL A 234 -28.34 3.96 -10.47
CA VAL A 234 -26.94 3.57 -10.19
C VAL A 234 -26.65 2.18 -10.74
N GLU A 235 -27.54 1.21 -10.55
CA GLU A 235 -27.37 -0.15 -11.09
C GLU A 235 -27.31 -0.14 -12.62
N THR A 236 -28.20 0.63 -13.27
CA THR A 236 -28.19 0.79 -14.73
C THR A 236 -26.88 1.41 -15.20
N ALA A 237 -26.40 2.47 -14.52
CA ALA A 237 -25.11 3.08 -14.82
C ALA A 237 -23.95 2.09 -14.65
N GLN A 238 -23.95 1.27 -13.60
CA GLN A 238 -22.92 0.25 -13.37
C GLN A 238 -22.96 -0.89 -14.39
N ARG A 239 -24.12 -1.23 -14.95
CA ARG A 239 -24.23 -2.22 -16.03
C ARG A 239 -23.71 -1.68 -17.35
N LEU A 240 -23.97 -0.39 -17.64
CA LEU A 240 -23.50 0.28 -18.85
C LEU A 240 -22.00 0.61 -18.79
N LEU A 241 -21.50 0.97 -17.62
CA LEU A 241 -20.10 1.31 -17.34
C LEU A 241 -19.56 0.41 -16.24
N PRO A 242 -19.28 -0.86 -16.54
CA PRO A 242 -18.81 -1.81 -15.55
C PRO A 242 -17.47 -1.37 -14.96
N PRO A 243 -17.30 -1.49 -13.64
CA PRO A 243 -16.04 -1.17 -12.97
C PRO A 243 -14.90 -2.05 -13.49
N ALA A 244 -13.68 -1.52 -13.41
CA ALA A 244 -12.45 -2.15 -13.89
C ALA A 244 -12.32 -3.59 -13.39
N ARG A 245 -12.22 -4.55 -14.33
CA ARG A 245 -12.09 -5.98 -14.02
C ARG A 245 -10.62 -6.38 -13.99
N PHE A 246 -10.25 -7.27 -13.09
CA PHE A 246 -8.90 -7.86 -13.07
C PHE A 246 -8.73 -8.85 -14.24
N PHE A 247 -7.88 -8.55 -15.23
CA PHE A 247 -7.70 -9.31 -16.47
C PHE A 247 -9.01 -9.70 -17.17
N ASN A 248 -10.01 -8.81 -17.14
CA ASN A 248 -11.37 -9.10 -17.65
C ASN A 248 -12.05 -10.33 -17.01
N LEU A 249 -11.55 -10.82 -15.87
CA LEU A 249 -12.21 -11.85 -15.09
C LEU A 249 -13.43 -11.23 -14.41
N ASN A 250 -14.60 -11.88 -14.54
CA ASN A 250 -15.86 -11.46 -13.92
C ASN A 250 -15.91 -11.81 -12.42
N LEU A 251 -14.90 -11.36 -11.68
CA LEU A 251 -14.86 -11.52 -10.22
C LEU A 251 -15.68 -10.39 -9.57
N PRO A 252 -16.55 -10.70 -8.59
CA PRO A 252 -17.18 -9.67 -7.76
C PRO A 252 -16.12 -8.78 -7.08
N GLN A 253 -16.39 -7.48 -6.94
CA GLN A 253 -15.39 -6.57 -6.36
C GLN A 253 -15.11 -6.94 -4.90
N ALA A 254 -16.12 -7.44 -4.19
CA ALA A 254 -15.96 -8.04 -2.87
C ALA A 254 -14.89 -9.15 -2.84
N VAL A 255 -14.94 -10.11 -3.76
CA VAL A 255 -13.99 -11.23 -3.79
C VAL A 255 -12.57 -10.73 -4.06
N PHE A 256 -12.40 -9.85 -5.05
CA PHE A 256 -11.08 -9.31 -5.38
C PHE A 256 -10.49 -8.42 -4.28
N THR A 257 -11.33 -7.64 -3.60
CA THR A 257 -10.95 -6.85 -2.42
C THR A 257 -10.48 -7.76 -1.28
N LEU A 258 -11.24 -8.81 -0.96
CA LEU A 258 -10.89 -9.76 0.10
C LEU A 258 -9.58 -10.49 -0.19
N LEU A 259 -9.36 -10.92 -1.44
CA LEU A 259 -8.10 -11.56 -1.87
C LEU A 259 -6.92 -10.59 -1.74
N SER A 260 -7.07 -9.36 -2.24
CA SER A 260 -6.03 -8.34 -2.21
C SER A 260 -5.64 -7.99 -0.77
N GLN A 261 -6.63 -7.68 0.08
CA GLN A 261 -6.41 -7.38 1.49
C GLN A 261 -5.89 -8.60 2.26
N GLY A 262 -6.31 -9.81 1.89
CA GLY A 262 -5.83 -11.07 2.48
C GLY A 262 -4.33 -11.30 2.28
N VAL A 263 -3.80 -11.07 1.07
CA VAL A 263 -2.36 -11.22 0.80
C VAL A 263 -1.53 -10.20 1.57
N PHE A 264 -1.96 -8.95 1.63
CA PHE A 264 -1.27 -7.92 2.44
C PHE A 264 -1.38 -8.19 3.95
N SER A 265 -2.51 -8.69 4.41
CA SER A 265 -2.69 -9.13 5.81
C SER A 265 -1.74 -10.27 6.13
N LEU A 266 -1.62 -11.26 5.24
CA LEU A 266 -0.65 -12.35 5.39
C LEU A 266 0.78 -11.83 5.43
N ALA A 267 1.14 -10.89 4.55
CA ALA A 267 2.46 -10.26 4.56
C ALA A 267 2.74 -9.54 5.89
N ALA A 268 1.77 -8.79 6.43
CA ALA A 268 1.90 -8.12 7.72
C ALA A 268 2.00 -9.11 8.89
N VAL A 269 1.23 -10.21 8.87
CA VAL A 269 1.38 -11.30 9.85
C VAL A 269 2.77 -11.90 9.80
N VAL A 270 3.33 -12.14 8.60
CA VAL A 270 4.71 -12.62 8.43
C VAL A 270 5.70 -11.62 9.02
N MET A 271 5.52 -10.31 8.80
CA MET A 271 6.39 -9.28 9.38
C MET A 271 6.41 -9.33 10.91
N VAL A 272 5.24 -9.34 11.52
CA VAL A 272 5.11 -9.38 12.99
C VAL A 272 5.63 -10.70 13.55
N TRP A 273 5.34 -11.82 12.88
CA TRP A 273 5.82 -13.15 13.26
C TRP A 273 7.35 -13.23 13.30
N ARG A 274 8.03 -12.65 12.30
CA ARG A 274 9.50 -12.59 12.27
C ARG A 274 10.06 -11.75 13.40
N ARG A 275 9.47 -10.57 13.66
CA ARG A 275 9.86 -9.68 14.77
C ARG A 275 9.65 -10.30 16.15
N TRP A 276 8.66 -11.18 16.29
CA TRP A 276 8.47 -11.97 17.52
C TRP A 276 9.57 -13.01 17.72
N LYS A 277 10.04 -13.66 16.65
CA LYS A 277 11.13 -14.63 16.72
C LYS A 277 12.47 -13.96 16.98
N LEU A 278 12.74 -12.84 16.31
CA LEU A 278 14.01 -12.12 16.39
C LEU A 278 13.73 -10.61 16.28
N SER A 279 14.08 -9.86 17.32
CA SER A 279 13.85 -8.40 17.34
C SER A 279 14.50 -7.70 16.15
N GLU A 280 15.70 -8.12 15.78
CA GLU A 280 16.52 -7.51 14.74
C GLU A 280 16.28 -8.09 13.34
N SER A 281 15.33 -9.01 13.17
CA SER A 281 15.04 -9.54 11.84
C SER A 281 14.56 -8.44 10.91
N HIS A 282 14.86 -8.57 9.62
CA HIS A 282 14.19 -7.76 8.61
C HIS A 282 12.66 -7.97 8.69
N LEU A 283 11.87 -6.99 8.24
CA LEU A 283 10.41 -7.15 8.28
C LEU A 283 9.98 -8.30 7.38
N LEU A 284 10.51 -8.36 6.15
CA LEU A 284 10.25 -9.46 5.23
C LEU A 284 11.53 -10.21 4.85
N GLY A 285 11.36 -11.50 4.58
CA GLY A 285 12.42 -12.31 4.01
C GLY A 285 12.56 -11.97 2.53
N LYS A 286 13.76 -12.18 1.98
CA LYS A 286 14.07 -11.80 0.59
C LYS A 286 13.13 -12.45 -0.43
N VAL A 287 12.86 -13.75 -0.27
CA VAL A 287 11.90 -14.51 -1.11
C VAL A 287 10.50 -13.90 -1.03
N TRP A 288 10.03 -13.60 0.19
CA TRP A 288 8.68 -13.07 0.39
C TRP A 288 8.53 -11.66 -0.18
N SER A 289 9.57 -10.84 -0.12
CA SER A 289 9.58 -9.53 -0.76
C SER A 289 9.53 -9.62 -2.28
N VAL A 290 10.26 -10.55 -2.90
CA VAL A 290 10.16 -10.76 -4.35
C VAL A 290 8.80 -11.30 -4.76
N ALA A 291 8.25 -12.27 -4.00
CA ALA A 291 6.91 -12.79 -4.24
C ALA A 291 5.85 -11.68 -4.11
N LEU A 292 5.93 -10.83 -3.08
CA LEU A 292 5.03 -9.70 -2.90
C LEU A 292 5.19 -8.66 -4.01
N PHE A 293 6.43 -8.37 -4.44
CA PHE A 293 6.68 -7.48 -5.57
C PHE A 293 6.05 -8.01 -6.85
N ALA A 294 6.31 -9.28 -7.18
CA ALA A 294 5.75 -9.95 -8.35
C ALA A 294 4.22 -9.93 -8.33
N TRP A 295 3.62 -10.24 -7.17
CA TRP A 295 2.18 -10.20 -6.97
C TRP A 295 1.60 -8.81 -7.24
N ILE A 296 2.21 -7.75 -6.68
CA ILE A 296 1.74 -6.37 -6.92
C ILE A 296 1.89 -5.99 -8.40
N GLN A 297 2.99 -6.38 -9.06
CA GLN A 297 3.18 -6.12 -10.50
C GLN A 297 2.10 -6.79 -11.36
N ILE A 298 1.75 -8.05 -11.06
CA ILE A 298 0.67 -8.77 -11.75
C ILE A 298 -0.67 -8.06 -11.55
N LEU A 299 -0.94 -7.54 -10.35
CA LEU A 299 -2.22 -6.88 -10.05
C LEU A 299 -2.32 -5.48 -10.66
N LEU A 300 -1.23 -4.72 -10.64
CA LEU A 300 -1.16 -3.43 -11.33
C LEU A 300 -1.43 -3.64 -12.82
N LEU A 301 -0.72 -4.57 -13.46
CA LEU A 301 -0.91 -4.89 -14.86
C LEU A 301 -2.34 -5.40 -15.15
N GLY A 302 -2.81 -6.37 -14.36
CA GLY A 302 -4.12 -6.98 -14.57
C GLY A 302 -5.31 -6.05 -14.36
N ASN A 303 -5.19 -5.03 -13.51
CA ASN A 303 -6.22 -4.01 -13.37
C ASN A 303 -6.12 -2.92 -14.45
N ALA A 304 -4.91 -2.60 -14.90
CA ALA A 304 -4.71 -1.49 -15.82
C ALA A 304 -4.96 -1.87 -17.30
N LEU A 305 -4.63 -3.10 -17.72
CA LEU A 305 -4.80 -3.52 -19.12
C LEU A 305 -6.26 -3.44 -19.61
N PRO A 306 -7.27 -3.92 -18.85
CA PRO A 306 -8.67 -3.82 -19.27
C PRO A 306 -9.17 -2.39 -19.47
N LEU A 307 -8.58 -1.42 -18.76
CA LEU A 307 -8.98 -0.02 -18.82
C LEU A 307 -8.49 0.69 -20.09
N ILE A 308 -7.51 0.11 -20.79
CA ILE A 308 -6.99 0.67 -22.04
C ILE A 308 -8.08 0.65 -23.10
N ALA A 309 -8.76 -0.49 -23.30
CA ALA A 309 -9.76 -0.62 -24.36
C ALA A 309 -10.94 0.34 -24.20
N GLY A 310 -11.40 0.60 -22.98
CA GLY A 310 -12.49 1.54 -22.72
C GLY A 310 -12.07 3.00 -22.67
N GLY A 311 -10.77 3.31 -22.71
CA GLY A 311 -10.24 4.65 -22.48
C GLY A 311 -10.32 5.11 -21.02
N ASP A 312 -10.86 4.30 -20.11
CA ASP A 312 -10.99 4.58 -18.67
C ASP A 312 -9.64 4.64 -17.94
N LEU A 313 -8.55 4.26 -18.62
CA LEU A 313 -7.19 4.47 -18.11
C LEU A 313 -6.80 5.96 -18.11
N PHE A 314 -7.31 6.73 -19.08
CA PHE A 314 -6.82 8.08 -19.37
C PHE A 314 -7.48 9.15 -18.50
N PRO A 315 -6.70 10.08 -17.90
CA PRO A 315 -7.21 11.09 -16.98
C PRO A 315 -8.30 11.98 -17.57
N SER A 316 -8.17 12.43 -18.81
CA SER A 316 -9.13 13.33 -19.48
C SER A 316 -10.53 12.73 -19.52
N ARG A 317 -10.66 11.42 -19.79
CA ARG A 317 -11.94 10.69 -19.73
C ARG A 317 -12.49 10.56 -18.31
N ASN A 318 -11.62 10.34 -17.33
CA ASN A 318 -12.02 10.15 -15.93
C ASN A 318 -12.38 11.46 -15.22
N LEU A 319 -11.76 12.58 -15.60
CA LEU A 319 -11.98 13.89 -14.99
C LEU A 319 -13.26 14.58 -15.49
N GLY A 320 -13.76 14.22 -16.67
CA GLY A 320 -15.05 14.72 -17.18
C GLY A 320 -16.27 14.33 -16.33
N GLY A 321 -16.14 13.37 -15.40
CA GLY A 321 -17.25 12.89 -14.59
C GLY A 321 -18.24 12.00 -15.37
N MET A 322 -19.15 11.36 -14.65
CA MET A 322 -20.12 10.41 -15.23
C MET A 322 -21.05 11.08 -16.25
N PHE A 323 -21.41 12.35 -16.06
CA PHE A 323 -22.27 13.10 -16.97
C PHE A 323 -21.59 13.50 -18.28
N ASN A 324 -20.31 13.92 -18.30
CA ASN A 324 -19.66 14.25 -19.57
C ASN A 324 -19.43 13.01 -20.45
N ARG A 325 -19.34 11.79 -19.87
CA ARG A 325 -19.21 10.54 -20.64
C ARG A 325 -20.39 10.24 -21.55
N PHE A 326 -21.57 10.79 -21.26
CA PHE A 326 -22.77 10.66 -22.09
C PHE A 326 -22.97 11.86 -23.04
N VAL A 327 -22.28 12.97 -22.78
CA VAL A 327 -22.44 14.24 -23.51
C VAL A 327 -21.41 14.37 -24.64
N ASP A 328 -20.22 13.81 -24.49
CA ASP A 328 -19.17 13.85 -25.51
C ASP A 328 -18.84 12.45 -26.08
N PRO A 329 -19.60 11.98 -27.08
CA PRO A 329 -19.36 10.68 -27.71
C PRO A 329 -18.11 10.64 -28.60
N ILE A 330 -17.43 11.78 -28.82
CA ILE A 330 -16.26 11.92 -29.71
C ILE A 330 -15.02 12.29 -28.86
N TRP A 331 -14.82 11.59 -27.76
CA TRP A 331 -13.62 11.76 -26.93
C TRP A 331 -12.47 10.88 -27.44
N GLU A 332 -11.27 11.45 -27.53
CA GLU A 332 -10.02 10.75 -27.82
C GLU A 332 -8.95 11.16 -26.78
N PRO A 333 -8.08 10.25 -26.33
CA PRO A 333 -7.04 10.57 -25.37
C PRO A 333 -5.94 11.41 -26.00
N GLU A 334 -5.40 12.38 -25.26
CA GLU A 334 -4.25 13.14 -25.73
C GLU A 334 -2.98 12.27 -25.73
N ALA A 335 -2.11 12.50 -26.70
CA ALA A 335 -0.79 11.87 -26.83
C ALA A 335 0.00 11.83 -25.50
N MET A 336 0.01 12.96 -24.78
CA MET A 336 0.76 13.09 -23.53
C MET A 336 0.21 12.16 -22.42
N GLU A 337 -1.06 11.77 -22.48
CA GLU A 337 -1.67 10.89 -21.48
C GLU A 337 -1.09 9.48 -21.53
N ALA A 338 -0.83 8.94 -22.72
CA ALA A 338 -0.17 7.64 -22.86
C ALA A 338 1.22 7.63 -22.21
N VAL A 339 2.02 8.67 -22.46
CA VAL A 339 3.35 8.81 -21.88
C VAL A 339 3.29 9.02 -20.37
N LEU A 340 2.34 9.84 -19.90
CA LEU A 340 2.12 10.04 -18.48
C LEU A 340 1.74 8.73 -17.80
N MET A 341 0.82 7.95 -18.36
CA MET A 341 0.40 6.66 -17.79
C MET A 341 1.55 5.68 -17.74
N ALA A 342 2.31 5.54 -18.84
CA ALA A 342 3.51 4.73 -18.88
C ALA A 342 4.54 5.17 -17.83
N GLY A 343 4.80 6.48 -17.73
CA GLY A 343 5.71 7.06 -16.74
C GLY A 343 5.26 6.80 -15.30
N VAL A 344 3.98 7.02 -14.99
CA VAL A 344 3.36 6.79 -13.67
C VAL A 344 3.49 5.32 -13.26
N TYR A 345 3.20 4.38 -14.16
CA TYR A 345 3.40 2.95 -13.90
C TYR A 345 4.86 2.65 -13.52
N GLY A 346 5.81 3.22 -14.28
CA GLY A 346 7.24 3.08 -14.02
C GLY A 346 7.66 3.69 -12.67
N VAL A 347 7.14 4.88 -12.30
CA VAL A 347 7.40 5.53 -11.00
C VAL A 347 6.87 4.69 -9.84
N VAL A 348 5.66 4.13 -9.97
CA VAL A 348 5.10 3.25 -8.93
C VAL A 348 5.93 1.98 -8.79
N THR A 349 6.30 1.36 -9.91
CA THR A 349 7.16 0.17 -9.95
C THR A 349 8.51 0.44 -9.28
N LEU A 350 9.15 1.57 -9.59
CA LEU A 350 10.39 2.00 -8.97
C LEU A 350 10.21 2.25 -7.47
N THR A 351 9.16 2.96 -7.07
CA THR A 351 8.90 3.26 -5.66
C THR A 351 8.69 1.99 -4.83
N LEU A 352 7.93 1.02 -5.35
CA LEU A 352 7.74 -0.29 -4.72
C LEU A 352 9.07 -1.05 -4.58
N LEU A 353 9.92 -1.01 -5.61
CA LEU A 353 11.26 -1.59 -5.59
C LEU A 353 12.09 -0.95 -4.47
N LEU A 354 12.15 0.38 -4.40
CA LEU A 354 12.93 1.10 -3.38
C LEU A 354 12.44 0.80 -1.96
N ILE A 355 11.12 0.75 -1.74
CA ILE A 355 10.51 0.42 -0.44
C ILE A 355 10.90 -1.00 0.00
N LEU A 356 10.75 -1.99 -0.89
CA LEU A 356 11.09 -3.37 -0.54
C LEU A 356 12.59 -3.56 -0.32
N LEU A 357 13.44 -2.81 -1.02
CA LEU A 357 14.87 -2.80 -0.76
C LEU A 357 15.22 -2.26 0.64
N VAL A 358 14.53 -1.23 1.14
CA VAL A 358 14.69 -0.77 2.54
C VAL A 358 14.35 -1.87 3.54
N VAL A 359 13.35 -2.69 3.21
CA VAL A 359 12.87 -3.78 4.05
C VAL A 359 13.88 -4.94 4.13
N ILE A 360 14.51 -5.33 3.01
CA ILE A 360 15.32 -6.55 2.93
C ILE A 360 16.83 -6.35 2.93
N THR A 361 17.32 -5.13 2.73
CA THR A 361 18.75 -4.85 2.61
C THR A 361 19.38 -4.73 4.00
N PRO A 362 20.43 -5.52 4.30
CA PRO A 362 21.06 -5.46 5.61
C PRO A 362 21.93 -4.23 5.78
N GLU A 363 21.82 -3.61 6.95
CA GLU A 363 22.75 -2.58 7.42
C GLU A 363 24.09 -3.20 7.85
N TYR A 364 25.12 -2.37 7.97
CA TYR A 364 26.47 -2.75 8.37
C TYR A 364 26.50 -3.65 9.62
N ASP A 365 25.81 -3.24 10.69
CA ASP A 365 25.78 -3.99 11.95
C ASP A 365 25.14 -5.37 11.80
N THR A 366 24.09 -5.47 10.99
CA THR A 366 23.41 -6.74 10.69
C THR A 366 24.35 -7.68 9.92
N GLN A 367 25.14 -7.15 8.98
CA GLN A 367 26.13 -7.93 8.26
C GLN A 367 27.26 -8.42 9.17
N VAL A 368 27.81 -7.55 10.05
CA VAL A 368 28.85 -7.91 11.02
C VAL A 368 28.38 -9.04 11.94
N ARG A 369 27.19 -8.92 12.52
CA ARG A 369 26.60 -9.95 13.39
C ARG A 369 26.38 -11.26 12.64
N GLY A 370 25.94 -11.18 11.38
CA GLY A 370 25.78 -12.34 10.50
C GLY A 370 27.10 -13.09 10.28
N TRP A 371 28.18 -12.37 9.96
CA TRP A 371 29.50 -12.97 9.77
C TRP A 371 30.05 -13.58 11.06
N ARG A 372 29.94 -12.89 12.20
CA ARG A 372 30.31 -13.43 13.51
C ARG A 372 29.57 -14.73 13.83
N ARG A 373 28.26 -14.81 13.52
CA ARG A 373 27.48 -16.04 13.69
C ARG A 373 27.98 -17.17 12.79
N VAL A 374 28.27 -16.87 11.53
CA VAL A 374 28.80 -17.84 10.55
C VAL A 374 30.14 -18.41 11.01
N HIS A 375 31.05 -17.56 11.51
CA HIS A 375 32.33 -17.99 12.05
C HIS A 375 32.18 -18.87 13.30
N LYS A 376 31.28 -18.50 14.24
CA LYS A 376 30.97 -19.32 15.42
C LYS A 376 30.40 -20.70 15.07
N LEU A 377 29.70 -20.82 13.94
CA LEU A 377 29.13 -22.08 13.45
C LEU A 377 30.10 -22.84 12.51
N GLY A 378 31.35 -22.39 12.35
CA GLY A 378 32.33 -23.02 11.46
C GLY A 378 31.97 -22.92 9.96
N GLN A 379 31.05 -22.04 9.59
CA GLN A 379 30.59 -21.87 8.21
C GLN A 379 31.48 -20.86 7.47
N LYS A 380 31.64 -21.04 6.15
CA LYS A 380 32.52 -20.19 5.32
C LYS A 380 31.79 -19.03 4.61
N ARG A 381 30.45 -19.04 4.58
CA ARG A 381 29.62 -18.10 3.81
C ARG A 381 28.34 -17.75 4.56
N LEU A 382 27.86 -16.52 4.36
CA LEU A 382 26.51 -16.13 4.79
C LEU A 382 25.45 -16.95 4.06
N PRO A 383 24.40 -17.43 4.75
CA PRO A 383 23.26 -18.08 4.11
C PRO A 383 22.62 -17.18 3.06
N PHE A 384 22.39 -17.68 1.84
CA PHE A 384 21.90 -16.89 0.71
C PHE A 384 20.57 -16.17 1.04
N PHE A 385 19.66 -16.85 1.73
CA PHE A 385 18.35 -16.31 2.14
C PHE A 385 18.35 -15.59 3.50
N GLY A 386 19.47 -15.60 4.23
CA GLY A 386 19.55 -15.03 5.57
C GLY A 386 19.52 -13.50 5.56
N ASP A 387 18.97 -12.86 6.59
CA ASP A 387 18.82 -11.39 6.62
C ASP A 387 20.14 -10.65 6.42
N SER A 388 21.24 -11.16 6.99
CA SER A 388 22.58 -10.57 6.87
C SER A 388 23.20 -10.68 5.48
N SER A 389 22.65 -11.50 4.57
CA SER A 389 23.15 -11.61 3.20
C SER A 389 22.73 -10.42 2.36
N SER A 390 23.49 -10.14 1.30
CA SER A 390 23.20 -9.04 0.39
C SER A 390 21.86 -9.21 -0.32
N SER A 391 21.15 -8.10 -0.53
CA SER A 391 19.93 -8.04 -1.34
C SER A 391 20.18 -7.93 -2.85
N PHE A 392 21.44 -7.89 -3.31
CA PHE A 392 21.81 -7.62 -4.71
C PHE A 392 21.05 -8.48 -5.74
N TRP A 393 21.09 -9.80 -5.61
CA TRP A 393 20.41 -10.69 -6.57
C TRP A 393 18.87 -10.54 -6.53
N TRP A 394 18.33 -10.25 -5.36
CA TRP A 394 16.91 -10.04 -5.15
C TRP A 394 16.44 -8.71 -5.76
N ALA A 395 17.27 -7.67 -5.69
CA ALA A 395 17.09 -6.43 -6.42
C ALA A 395 17.05 -6.71 -7.93
N GLY A 396 18.00 -7.49 -8.46
CA GLY A 396 18.05 -7.86 -9.87
C GLY A 396 16.78 -8.56 -10.36
N VAL A 397 16.24 -9.51 -9.59
CA VAL A 397 14.98 -10.18 -9.93
C VAL A 397 13.79 -9.21 -9.92
N MET A 398 13.68 -8.35 -8.91
CA MET A 398 12.61 -7.34 -8.88
C MET A 398 12.73 -6.33 -10.02
N ILE A 399 13.95 -5.91 -10.39
CA ILE A 399 14.21 -5.03 -11.53
C ILE A 399 13.76 -5.69 -12.82
N LEU A 400 14.08 -6.97 -13.03
CA LEU A 400 13.64 -7.73 -14.21
C LEU A 400 12.11 -7.80 -14.28
N LEU A 401 11.46 -8.20 -13.19
CA LEU A 401 9.99 -8.29 -13.13
C LEU A 401 9.31 -6.94 -13.36
N GLY A 402 9.85 -5.86 -12.76
CA GLY A 402 9.34 -4.51 -12.93
C GLY A 402 9.53 -3.99 -14.36
N THR A 403 10.68 -4.30 -14.99
CA THR A 403 10.95 -3.97 -16.40
C THR A 403 9.95 -4.68 -17.31
N ILE A 404 9.71 -5.97 -17.10
CA ILE A 404 8.75 -6.75 -17.90
C ILE A 404 7.35 -6.17 -17.73
N GLY A 405 6.89 -5.97 -16.49
CA GLY A 405 5.55 -5.43 -16.23
C GLY A 405 5.35 -4.04 -16.85
N TRP A 406 6.34 -3.17 -16.71
CA TRP A 406 6.30 -1.82 -17.27
C TRP A 406 6.35 -1.82 -18.80
N PHE A 407 7.21 -2.64 -19.42
CA PHE A 407 7.26 -2.79 -20.87
C PHE A 407 5.93 -3.31 -21.45
N VAL A 408 5.36 -4.36 -20.85
CA VAL A 408 4.08 -4.93 -21.29
C VAL A 408 2.96 -3.90 -21.17
N PHE A 409 2.90 -3.16 -20.06
CA PHE A 409 1.91 -2.11 -19.87
C PHE A 409 2.03 -1.02 -20.94
N THR A 410 3.23 -0.46 -21.12
CA THR A 410 3.50 0.59 -22.11
C THR A 410 3.19 0.14 -23.54
N LYS A 411 3.58 -1.11 -23.88
CA LYS A 411 3.26 -1.72 -25.17
C LYS A 411 1.76 -1.78 -25.45
N ASN A 412 0.98 -2.24 -24.48
CA ASN A 412 -0.47 -2.33 -24.65
C ASN A 412 -1.15 -0.97 -24.74
N ILE A 413 -0.59 0.09 -24.16
CA ILE A 413 -1.13 1.46 -24.35
C ILE A 413 -0.86 1.93 -25.77
N ILE A 414 0.39 1.83 -26.22
CA ILE A 414 0.84 2.46 -27.47
C ILE A 414 0.33 1.72 -28.69
N GLU A 415 0.23 0.40 -28.62
CA GLU A 415 -0.34 -0.44 -29.67
C GLU A 415 -1.87 -0.60 -29.54
N SER A 416 -2.52 0.15 -28.65
CA SER A 416 -3.98 0.16 -28.55
C SER A 416 -4.61 0.93 -29.71
N HIS A 417 -5.89 0.70 -29.98
CA HIS A 417 -6.62 1.43 -31.03
C HIS A 417 -6.68 2.95 -30.82
N TRP A 418 -6.33 3.45 -29.62
CA TRP A 418 -6.25 4.89 -29.35
C TRP A 418 -4.99 5.54 -29.93
N PHE A 419 -3.92 4.78 -30.16
CA PHE A 419 -2.65 5.31 -30.64
C PHE A 419 -2.12 4.45 -31.79
N PHE A 420 -1.70 5.07 -32.88
CA PHE A 420 -1.06 4.39 -34.02
C PHE A 420 0.46 4.38 -33.90
N GLY A 421 0.97 4.12 -32.69
CA GLY A 421 2.39 4.10 -32.39
C GLY A 421 2.97 2.69 -32.33
N GLU A 422 4.28 2.57 -32.46
CA GLU A 422 5.01 1.34 -32.17
C GLU A 422 5.99 1.55 -31.01
N VAL A 423 6.08 0.59 -30.11
CA VAL A 423 7.10 0.61 -29.06
C VAL A 423 8.44 0.22 -29.65
N LYS A 424 9.43 1.11 -29.50
CA LYS A 424 10.79 0.85 -30.00
C LYS A 424 11.40 -0.34 -29.24
N VAL A 425 12.22 -1.14 -29.93
CA VAL A 425 12.95 -2.25 -29.30
C VAL A 425 13.84 -1.76 -28.14
N PHE A 426 14.37 -0.54 -28.26
CA PHE A 426 15.21 0.09 -27.22
C PHE A 426 14.43 0.56 -25.98
N SER A 427 13.10 0.59 -26.01
CA SER A 427 12.29 1.05 -24.89
C SER A 427 12.44 0.16 -23.66
N ALA A 428 12.56 -1.15 -23.87
CA ALA A 428 12.87 -2.10 -22.79
C ALA A 428 14.22 -1.79 -22.12
N VAL A 429 15.21 -1.34 -22.89
CA VAL A 429 16.54 -0.96 -22.37
C VAL A 429 16.45 0.30 -21.53
N ALA A 430 15.72 1.33 -21.99
CA ALA A 430 15.54 2.56 -21.22
C ALA A 430 14.78 2.31 -19.89
N PHE A 431 13.73 1.46 -19.93
CA PHE A 431 12.99 1.07 -18.74
C PHE A 431 13.86 0.27 -17.77
N ALA A 432 14.59 -0.71 -18.27
CA ALA A 432 15.53 -1.49 -17.47
C ALA A 432 16.59 -0.58 -16.84
N LEU A 433 17.19 0.31 -17.63
CA LEU A 433 18.24 1.21 -17.18
C LEU A 433 17.75 2.11 -16.03
N SER A 434 16.55 2.67 -16.14
CA SER A 434 15.93 3.48 -15.09
C SER A 434 15.76 2.72 -13.77
N LEU A 435 15.37 1.44 -13.83
CA LEU A 435 15.22 0.60 -12.64
C LEU A 435 16.57 0.08 -12.12
N VAL A 436 17.53 -0.19 -13.00
CA VAL A 436 18.89 -0.66 -12.68
C VAL A 436 19.66 0.41 -11.91
N THR A 437 19.72 1.63 -12.43
CA THR A 437 20.49 2.73 -11.83
C THR A 437 19.94 3.09 -10.46
N ALA A 438 18.63 3.28 -10.36
CA ALA A 438 17.97 3.61 -9.11
C ALA A 438 17.97 2.42 -8.12
N GLY A 439 17.60 1.23 -8.58
CA GLY A 439 17.47 0.04 -7.74
C GLY A 439 18.80 -0.44 -7.15
N PHE A 440 19.82 -0.65 -7.99
CA PHE A 440 21.13 -1.06 -7.47
C PHE A 440 21.87 0.07 -6.77
N GLY A 441 21.73 1.31 -7.23
CA GLY A 441 22.30 2.47 -6.53
C GLY A 441 21.74 2.58 -5.11
N TRP A 442 20.43 2.48 -4.95
CA TRP A 442 19.75 2.49 -3.66
C TRP A 442 20.17 1.32 -2.77
N GLN A 443 20.17 0.10 -3.33
CA GLN A 443 20.61 -1.10 -2.63
C GLN A 443 22.05 -0.97 -2.12
N ALA A 444 22.97 -0.45 -2.94
CA ALA A 444 24.36 -0.26 -2.57
C ALA A 444 24.54 0.80 -1.48
N ILE A 445 23.79 1.92 -1.55
CA ILE A 445 23.80 2.96 -0.50
C ILE A 445 23.34 2.39 0.84
N LEU A 446 22.24 1.63 0.85
CA LEU A 446 21.70 1.02 2.05
C LEU A 446 22.68 0.05 2.71
N GLU A 447 23.41 -0.75 1.93
CA GLU A 447 24.42 -1.65 2.49
C GLU A 447 25.68 -0.92 2.95
N TRP A 448 26.14 0.07 2.18
CA TRP A 448 27.43 0.72 2.42
C TRP A 448 27.37 1.76 3.54
N LYS A 449 26.36 2.64 3.49
CA LYS A 449 26.21 3.80 4.38
C LYS A 449 25.01 3.71 5.32
N GLY A 450 24.14 2.71 5.13
CA GLY A 450 22.97 2.51 5.99
C GLY A 450 21.79 3.43 5.66
N ARG A 451 20.70 3.25 6.40
CA ARG A 451 19.41 3.90 6.12
C ARG A 451 19.43 5.42 6.27
N ARG A 452 20.17 5.98 7.22
CA ARG A 452 20.25 7.44 7.43
C ARG A 452 20.80 8.16 6.20
N ALA A 453 21.91 7.66 5.65
CA ALA A 453 22.47 8.18 4.42
C ALA A 453 21.53 7.95 3.22
N GLY A 454 20.89 6.78 3.17
CA GLY A 454 19.82 6.52 2.20
C GLY A 454 18.72 7.59 2.23
N THR A 455 18.16 7.91 3.41
CA THR A 455 17.14 8.95 3.55
C THR A 455 17.61 10.31 3.03
N LEU A 456 18.83 10.73 3.36
CA LEU A 456 19.39 12.00 2.87
C LEU A 456 19.55 11.99 1.35
N VAL A 457 20.06 10.91 0.77
CA VAL A 457 20.18 10.77 -0.69
C VAL A 457 18.80 10.78 -1.37
N PHE A 458 17.82 10.09 -0.80
CA PHE A 458 16.45 10.09 -1.33
C PHE A 458 15.85 11.49 -1.35
N ILE A 459 16.04 12.28 -0.29
CA ILE A 459 15.53 13.66 -0.23
C ILE A 459 16.29 14.53 -1.23
N LEU A 460 17.63 14.58 -1.14
CA LEU A 460 18.45 15.54 -1.87
C LEU A 460 18.62 15.23 -3.35
N LEU A 461 18.73 13.95 -3.72
CA LEU A 461 18.87 13.53 -5.12
C LEU A 461 17.55 13.00 -5.69
N GLY A 462 16.67 12.43 -4.88
CA GLY A 462 15.38 11.91 -5.36
C GLY A 462 14.29 12.99 -5.46
N VAL A 463 14.04 13.75 -4.40
CA VAL A 463 12.87 14.64 -4.33
C VAL A 463 13.19 16.07 -4.72
N VAL A 464 14.24 16.66 -4.13
CA VAL A 464 14.58 18.08 -4.31
C VAL A 464 14.77 18.48 -5.79
N PRO A 465 15.47 17.71 -6.65
CA PRO A 465 15.65 18.11 -8.04
C PRO A 465 14.35 18.16 -8.83
N ILE A 466 13.40 17.25 -8.53
CA ILE A 466 12.06 17.26 -9.13
C ILE A 466 11.31 18.52 -8.70
N LEU A 467 11.33 18.87 -7.41
CA LEU A 467 10.66 20.08 -6.92
C LEU A 467 11.22 21.34 -7.57
N ILE A 468 12.55 21.46 -7.65
CA ILE A 468 13.21 22.59 -8.33
C ILE A 468 12.81 22.63 -9.80
N GLY A 469 12.87 21.50 -10.50
CA GLY A 469 12.47 21.40 -11.91
C GLY A 469 11.02 21.81 -12.13
N VAL A 470 10.08 21.33 -11.31
CA VAL A 470 8.65 21.69 -11.39
C VAL A 470 8.45 23.19 -11.16
N VAL A 471 9.05 23.76 -10.12
CA VAL A 471 8.94 25.21 -9.83
C VAL A 471 9.50 26.03 -11.00
N MET A 472 10.65 25.64 -11.55
CA MET A 472 11.24 26.32 -12.70
C MET A 472 10.33 26.24 -13.94
N ALA A 473 9.83 25.04 -14.28
CA ALA A 473 8.98 24.82 -15.44
C ALA A 473 7.66 25.60 -15.37
N VAL A 474 7.08 25.73 -14.17
CA VAL A 474 5.84 26.50 -13.95
C VAL A 474 6.10 28.00 -13.92
N SER A 475 7.27 28.44 -13.43
CA SER A 475 7.57 29.87 -13.27
C SER A 475 7.76 30.63 -14.59
N ASN A 476 8.36 30.00 -15.60
CA ASN A 476 8.67 30.65 -16.87
C ASN A 476 8.88 29.60 -17.98
N GLU A 477 8.28 29.83 -19.16
CA GLU A 477 8.43 28.95 -20.33
C GLU A 477 9.89 28.83 -20.78
N ALA A 478 10.68 29.91 -20.70
CA ALA A 478 12.11 29.90 -21.04
C ALA A 478 12.94 28.99 -20.14
N LEU A 479 12.43 28.64 -18.95
CA LEU A 479 13.10 27.74 -18.00
C LEU A 479 12.71 26.27 -18.17
N ARG A 480 11.82 25.91 -19.11
CA ARG A 480 11.38 24.51 -19.33
C ARG A 480 12.54 23.56 -19.65
N VAL A 481 13.45 23.96 -20.54
CA VAL A 481 14.61 23.12 -20.89
C VAL A 481 15.55 22.93 -19.68
N PRO A 482 16.03 23.99 -19.00
CA PRO A 482 16.78 23.84 -17.75
C PRO A 482 16.05 23.02 -16.68
N ALA A 483 14.73 23.19 -16.56
CA ALA A 483 13.90 22.46 -15.60
C ALA A 483 13.91 20.95 -15.86
N ILE A 484 13.83 20.52 -17.12
CA ILE A 484 13.94 19.10 -17.50
C ILE A 484 15.31 18.57 -17.10
N TRP A 485 16.40 19.28 -17.42
CA TRP A 485 17.75 18.84 -17.07
C TRP A 485 17.97 18.73 -15.55
N ILE A 486 17.48 19.69 -14.77
CA ILE A 486 17.60 19.68 -13.30
C ILE A 486 16.70 18.59 -12.70
N GLY A 487 15.46 18.46 -13.16
CA GLY A 487 14.55 17.42 -12.71
C GLY A 487 15.09 16.01 -12.98
N SER A 488 15.78 15.84 -14.12
CA SER A 488 16.37 14.57 -14.57
C SER A 488 17.55 14.08 -13.73
N ILE A 489 18.12 14.93 -12.85
CA ILE A 489 19.09 14.48 -11.83
C ILE A 489 18.47 13.40 -10.96
N SER A 490 17.16 13.48 -10.75
CA SER A 490 16.45 12.52 -9.91
C SER A 490 16.27 11.16 -10.57
N PRO A 491 16.68 10.07 -9.91
CA PRO A 491 16.33 8.73 -10.35
C PRO A 491 14.82 8.48 -10.39
N LEU A 492 14.02 9.22 -9.60
CA LEU A 492 12.55 9.13 -9.61
C LEU A 492 11.93 9.77 -10.85
N ALA A 493 12.61 10.69 -11.52
CA ALA A 493 12.18 11.24 -12.81
C ALA A 493 12.49 10.29 -13.98
N GLY A 494 13.44 9.37 -13.79
CA GLY A 494 13.88 8.41 -14.80
C GLY A 494 12.73 7.70 -15.52
N PRO A 495 11.72 7.16 -14.81
CA PRO A 495 10.61 6.48 -15.48
C PRO A 495 9.77 7.35 -16.41
N VAL A 496 9.48 8.60 -16.02
CA VAL A 496 8.73 9.54 -16.87
C VAL A 496 9.54 9.92 -18.10
N LEU A 497 10.84 10.19 -17.92
CA LEU A 497 11.74 10.54 -19.02
C LEU A 497 11.98 9.38 -19.99
N ALA A 498 12.09 8.16 -19.47
CA ALA A 498 12.20 6.97 -20.29
C ALA A 498 10.94 6.78 -21.15
N ALA A 499 9.76 7.03 -20.58
CA ALA A 499 8.51 7.02 -21.35
C ALA A 499 8.53 8.12 -22.43
N ILE A 500 8.92 9.36 -22.12
CA ILE A 500 8.99 10.44 -23.12
C ILE A 500 9.96 10.11 -24.26
N ASN A 501 11.13 9.54 -23.95
CA ASN A 501 12.16 9.25 -24.95
C ASN A 501 11.75 8.14 -25.95
N GLU A 502 10.95 7.20 -25.48
CA GLU A 502 10.74 5.93 -26.15
C GLU A 502 9.37 5.78 -26.80
N VAL A 503 8.40 6.56 -26.30
CA VAL A 503 7.02 6.56 -26.79
C VAL A 503 6.89 7.66 -27.84
N SER A 504 6.99 7.29 -29.12
CA SER A 504 6.82 8.26 -30.23
C SER A 504 5.35 8.59 -30.40
N ILE A 505 4.93 9.76 -29.95
CA ILE A 505 3.61 10.29 -30.26
C ILE A 505 3.81 11.70 -30.80
N ALA A 506 3.17 12.00 -31.93
CA ALA A 506 3.05 13.36 -32.42
C ALA A 506 2.39 14.22 -31.33
N ASP A 507 2.73 15.51 -31.24
CA ASP A 507 2.13 16.50 -30.32
C ASP A 507 2.86 16.78 -28.99
N PHE A 508 4.11 16.34 -28.81
CA PHE A 508 4.93 16.86 -27.70
C PHE A 508 5.31 18.34 -27.91
N PRO A 509 5.31 19.17 -26.83
CA PRO A 509 5.94 20.48 -26.90
C PRO A 509 7.40 20.32 -27.35
N ARG A 510 7.78 21.05 -28.41
CA ARG A 510 9.11 20.92 -29.05
C ARG A 510 10.28 21.02 -28.06
N ASP A 511 10.13 21.81 -27.01
CA ASP A 511 11.14 21.98 -25.96
C ASP A 511 11.33 20.69 -25.14
N VAL A 512 10.24 19.99 -24.84
CA VAL A 512 10.25 18.71 -24.10
C VAL A 512 10.82 17.61 -24.98
N GLU A 513 10.35 17.53 -26.22
CA GLU A 513 10.80 16.54 -27.21
C GLU A 513 12.31 16.62 -27.46
N ARG A 514 12.87 17.84 -27.52
CA ARG A 514 14.30 18.05 -27.73
C ARG A 514 15.15 17.85 -26.48
N ALA A 515 14.65 18.24 -25.30
CA ALA A 515 15.45 18.23 -24.08
C ALA A 515 15.41 16.91 -23.31
N ALA A 516 14.28 16.19 -23.31
CA ALA A 516 14.11 15.00 -22.49
C ALA A 516 15.01 13.82 -22.91
N PRO A 517 15.11 13.44 -24.20
CA PRO A 517 16.01 12.37 -24.65
C PRO A 517 17.49 12.55 -24.22
N PRO A 518 18.17 13.67 -24.53
CA PRO A 518 19.57 13.82 -24.14
C PRO A 518 19.75 13.92 -22.63
N ALA A 519 18.82 14.57 -21.91
CA ALA A 519 18.86 14.64 -20.45
C ALA A 519 18.75 13.24 -19.82
N PHE A 520 17.81 12.42 -20.32
CA PHE A 520 17.64 11.03 -19.86
C PHE A 520 18.94 10.23 -20.00
N TRP A 521 19.49 10.12 -21.21
CA TRP A 521 20.67 9.30 -21.44
C TRP A 521 21.90 9.81 -20.68
N PHE A 522 22.12 11.12 -20.63
CA PHE A 522 23.22 11.72 -19.88
C PHE A 522 23.14 11.35 -18.39
N TRP A 523 21.99 11.59 -17.75
CA TRP A 523 21.84 11.32 -16.33
C TRP A 523 21.82 9.83 -16.01
N GLN A 524 21.22 8.98 -16.86
CA GLN A 524 21.28 7.54 -16.66
C GLN A 524 22.71 6.99 -16.76
N CYS A 525 23.54 7.51 -17.68
CA CYS A 525 24.96 7.15 -17.75
C CYS A 525 25.72 7.54 -16.47
N LEU A 526 25.51 8.76 -15.96
CA LEU A 526 26.12 9.20 -14.70
C LEU A 526 25.64 8.39 -13.49
N LEU A 527 24.35 8.13 -13.39
CA LEU A 527 23.76 7.32 -12.32
C LEU A 527 24.24 5.88 -12.39
N LEU A 528 24.42 5.31 -13.59
CA LEU A 528 24.98 3.98 -13.78
C LEU A 528 26.43 3.91 -13.30
N PHE A 529 27.27 4.88 -13.66
CA PHE A 529 28.65 4.96 -13.17
C PHE A 529 28.68 5.09 -11.64
N GLY A 530 27.82 5.94 -11.08
CA GLY A 530 27.64 6.09 -9.64
C GLY A 530 27.23 4.77 -8.97
N ALA A 531 26.24 4.07 -9.51
CA ALA A 531 25.76 2.79 -9.00
C ALA A 531 26.87 1.72 -9.05
N VAL A 532 27.61 1.60 -10.16
CA VAL A 532 28.75 0.66 -10.29
C VAL A 532 29.81 0.95 -9.23
N ARG A 533 30.17 2.23 -9.04
CA ARG A 533 31.14 2.63 -8.01
C ARG A 533 30.65 2.31 -6.59
N LEU A 534 29.38 2.56 -6.30
CA LEU A 534 28.77 2.25 -5.01
C LEU A 534 28.72 0.74 -4.74
N ILE A 535 28.41 -0.07 -5.76
CA ILE A 535 28.43 -1.54 -5.67
C ILE A 535 29.86 -2.02 -5.40
N ALA A 536 30.85 -1.49 -6.11
CA ALA A 536 32.25 -1.82 -5.90
C ALA A 536 32.69 -1.49 -4.46
N ALA A 537 32.33 -0.31 -3.95
CA ALA A 537 32.60 0.10 -2.58
C ALA A 537 31.91 -0.81 -1.54
N SER A 538 30.63 -1.16 -1.74
CA SER A 538 29.91 -2.11 -0.89
C SER A 538 30.58 -3.48 -0.87
N ARG A 539 31.06 -3.98 -2.02
CA ARG A 539 31.77 -5.25 -2.12
C ARG A 539 33.13 -5.23 -1.41
N GLN A 540 33.88 -4.13 -1.51
CA GLN A 540 35.14 -3.95 -0.79
C GLN A 540 34.92 -3.94 0.73
N GLN A 541 33.93 -3.20 1.21
CA GLN A 541 33.57 -3.18 2.63
C GLN A 541 33.19 -4.58 3.14
N LYS A 542 32.45 -5.38 2.36
CA LYS A 542 32.12 -6.77 2.73
C LYS A 542 33.34 -7.66 2.87
N LYS A 543 34.36 -7.48 2.03
CA LYS A 543 35.62 -8.22 2.15
C LYS A 543 36.32 -7.86 3.47
N ALA A 544 36.48 -6.57 3.74
CA ALA A 544 37.05 -6.08 4.99
C ALA A 544 36.26 -6.56 6.22
N LEU A 545 34.93 -6.56 6.15
CA LEU A 545 34.06 -7.06 7.22
C LEU A 545 34.28 -8.52 7.55
N ARG A 546 34.46 -9.35 6.53
CA ARG A 546 34.74 -10.78 6.69
C ARG A 546 36.05 -10.98 7.44
N GLU A 547 37.08 -10.20 7.13
CA GLU A 547 38.40 -10.26 7.77
C GLU A 547 38.32 -9.80 9.24
N VAL A 548 37.68 -8.66 9.52
CA VAL A 548 37.52 -8.13 10.88
C VAL A 548 36.70 -9.04 11.78
N SER A 549 35.73 -9.79 11.23
CA SER A 549 34.87 -10.67 12.03
C SER A 549 35.53 -11.98 12.51
N VAL A 550 36.75 -12.26 12.06
CA VAL A 550 37.57 -13.40 12.48
C VAL A 550 38.42 -13.07 13.71
N GLN A 551 38.71 -11.77 13.92
CA GLN A 551 39.34 -11.23 15.13
C GLN A 551 38.29 -11.06 16.22
#